data_AF-A0A1F6WYC9-F1
#
_entry.id   AF-A0A1F6WYC9-F1
#
_cell.length_a   1.000
_cell.length_b   1.000
_cell.length_c   1.000
_cell.angle_alpha   90.00
_cell.angle_beta   90.00
_cell.angle_gamma   90.00
#
_symmetry.space_group_name_H-M   'P 1'
#
loop_
_entity.id
_entity.type
_entity.pdbx_description
1 polymer ?
#
loop_
_entity_poly.entity_id
_entity_poly.type
_entity_poly.pdbx_seq_one_letter_code
_entity_poly.pdbx_strand_id
1 'polypeptide(L)' 'MQKGFDYTGVTVVYFCHDGKGNVVFSKRNENCRDEHGAWDIGGGGVEFGDSKDKLSKFYVK' A
#
# COMPACT_ATOMS: atom_id res chain seq x y z
N MET A 1 7.69 2.41 20.47
CA MET A 1 6.69 1.90 19.53
C MET A 1 7.28 1.92 18.12
N GLN A 2 7.88 0.81 17.70
CA GLN A 2 8.52 0.51 16.42
C GLN A 2 7.55 -0.21 15.46
N LYS A 3 7.39 0.36 14.25
CA LYS A 3 6.45 -0.12 13.23
C LYS A 3 6.82 -1.51 12.76
N GLY A 4 5.86 -2.43 12.80
CA GLY A 4 6.05 -3.83 12.43
C GLY A 4 6.77 -4.68 13.48
N PHE A 5 6.98 -4.17 14.69
CA PHE A 5 7.62 -4.93 15.79
C PHE A 5 6.79 -4.95 17.07
N ASP A 6 6.39 -3.78 17.58
CA ASP A 6 5.75 -3.66 18.91
C ASP A 6 4.36 -2.98 18.89
N TYR A 7 3.75 -2.82 17.70
CA TYR A 7 2.38 -2.33 17.58
C TYR A 7 1.63 -2.78 16.32
N THR A 8 0.31 -2.81 16.43
CA THR A 8 -0.62 -3.08 15.32
C THR A 8 -0.76 -1.86 14.43
N GLY A 9 -0.39 -1.99 13.15
CA GLY A 9 -0.62 -0.98 12.13
C GLY A 9 -1.97 -1.18 11.41
N VAL A 10 -2.56 -0.09 10.93
CA VAL A 10 -3.68 -0.13 9.98
C VAL A 10 -3.12 0.16 8.58
N THR A 11 -3.59 -0.59 7.58
CA THR A 11 -3.20 -0.41 6.18
C THR A 11 -4.44 -0.35 5.31
N VAL A 12 -4.35 0.38 4.20
CA VAL A 12 -5.37 0.40 3.14
C VAL A 12 -4.75 -0.18 1.88
N VAL A 13 -5.47 -1.10 1.25
CA VAL A 13 -5.14 -1.68 -0.05
C VAL A 13 -6.10 -1.13 -1.11
N TYR A 14 -5.64 -1.03 -2.35
CA TYR A 14 -6.47 -0.61 -3.47
C TYR A 14 -6.27 -1.52 -4.67
N PHE A 15 -7.31 -1.60 -5.50
CA PHE A 15 -7.26 -2.26 -6.79
C PHE A 15 -7.43 -1.22 -7.88
N CYS A 16 -6.43 -1.07 -8.74
CA CYS A 16 -6.57 -0.32 -9.97
C CYS A 16 -6.90 -1.28 -11.10
N HIS A 17 -8.11 -1.18 -11.63
CA HIS A 17 -8.57 -2.01 -12.74
C HIS A 17 -8.95 -1.17 -13.95
N ASP A 18 -8.82 -1.75 -15.15
CA ASP A 18 -9.18 -1.09 -16.41
C ASP A 18 -10.67 -1.23 -16.78
N GLY A 19 -11.45 -1.94 -15.94
CA GLY A 19 -12.87 -2.24 -16.18
C GLY A 19 -13.12 -3.38 -17.16
N LYS A 20 -12.07 -4.03 -17.68
CA LYS A 20 -12.12 -5.18 -18.58
C LYS A 20 -11.63 -6.47 -17.91
N GLY A 21 -11.45 -6.44 -16.59
CA GLY A 21 -10.95 -7.56 -15.79
C GLY A 21 -9.44 -7.55 -15.58
N ASN A 22 -8.69 -6.58 -16.12
CA ASN A 22 -7.27 -6.44 -15.82
C ASN A 22 -7.06 -5.58 -14.58
N VAL A 23 -6.04 -5.91 -13.79
CA VAL A 23 -5.65 -5.22 -12.56
C VAL A 23 -4.16 -4.93 -12.57
N VAL A 24 -3.79 -3.75 -12.04
CA VAL A 24 -2.40 -3.35 -11.92
C VAL A 24 -1.77 -4.03 -10.71
N PHE A 25 -0.63 -4.67 -10.95
CA PHE A 25 0.25 -5.19 -9.91
C PHE A 25 1.59 -4.46 -9.99
N SER A 26 2.20 -4.21 -8.84
CA SER A 26 3.53 -3.62 -8.74
C SER A 26 4.47 -4.62 -8.11
N LYS A 27 5.65 -4.79 -8.71
CA LYS A 27 6.71 -5.59 -8.11
C LYS A 27 7.40 -4.74 -7.04
N ARG A 28 7.43 -5.22 -5.80
CA ARG A 28 8.04 -4.53 -4.67
C ARG A 28 9.55 -4.42 -4.88
N ASN A 29 10.08 -3.20 -4.74
CA ASN A 29 11.50 -2.93 -4.94
C ASN A 29 12.32 -3.24 -3.68
N GLU A 30 13.64 -3.15 -3.80
CA GLU A 30 14.58 -3.40 -2.70
C GLU A 30 14.53 -2.34 -1.60
N ASN A 31 13.95 -1.16 -1.89
CA ASN A 31 13.77 -0.07 -0.93
C ASN A 31 12.47 -0.20 -0.12
N CYS A 32 11.62 -1.19 -0.38
CA CYS A 32 10.47 -1.49 0.46
C CYS A 32 10.95 -1.97 1.84
N ARG A 33 10.09 -1.90 2.86
CA ARG A 33 10.43 -2.43 4.19
C ARG A 33 10.54 -3.97 4.19
N ASP A 34 9.70 -4.61 3.39
CA ASP A 34 9.44 -6.05 3.38
C ASP A 34 9.02 -6.52 1.98
N GLU A 35 8.95 -7.85 1.82
CA GLU A 35 8.44 -8.55 0.64
C GLU A 35 9.12 -8.15 -0.68
N HIS A 36 10.43 -7.90 -0.63
CA HIS A 36 11.22 -7.53 -1.81
C HIS A 36 11.04 -8.54 -2.95
N GLY A 37 10.77 -8.03 -4.15
CA GLY A 37 10.60 -8.83 -5.36
C GLY A 37 9.24 -9.53 -5.47
N ALA A 38 8.38 -9.46 -4.47
CA ALA A 38 7.01 -9.97 -4.56
C ALA A 38 6.13 -9.05 -5.42
N TRP A 39 5.11 -9.64 -6.03
CA TRP A 39 4.05 -8.90 -6.72
C TRP A 39 2.95 -8.57 -5.72
N ASP A 40 2.57 -7.30 -5.65
CA ASP A 40 1.61 -6.79 -4.68
C ASP A 40 0.57 -5.91 -5.39
N ILE A 41 -0.63 -5.88 -4.81
CA ILE A 41 -1.63 -4.86 -5.13
C ILE A 41 -1.23 -3.61 -4.34
N GLY A 42 -1.39 -2.43 -4.93
CA GLY A 42 -0.93 -1.23 -4.26
C GLY A 42 -1.62 -1.00 -2.90
N GLY A 43 -0.88 -0.44 -1.95
CA GLY A 43 -1.39 -0.14 -0.61
C GLY A 43 -0.43 0.71 0.21
N GLY A 44 -0.87 1.08 1.41
CA GLY A 44 -0.03 1.85 2.34
C GLY A 44 -0.61 1.96 3.74
N GLY A 45 0.31 2.16 4.70
CA GLY A 45 -0.03 2.33 6.11
C GLY A 45 -0.75 3.64 6.38
N VAL A 46 -1.67 3.60 7.34
CA VAL A 46 -2.44 4.75 7.82
C VAL A 46 -1.89 5.21 9.16
N GLU A 47 -1.67 6.50 9.31
CA GLU A 47 -1.26 7.11 10.57
C GLU A 47 -2.48 7.69 11.31
N PHE A 48 -2.37 7.79 12.64
CA PHE A 48 -3.46 8.35 13.44
C PHE A 48 -3.75 9.80 13.05
N GLY A 49 -5.02 10.11 12.77
CA GLY A 49 -5.45 11.43 12.32
C GLY A 49 -5.35 11.68 10.82
N ASP A 50 -4.95 10.69 10.01
CA ASP A 50 -5.01 10.80 8.55
C ASP A 50 -6.46 11.02 8.07
N SER A 51 -6.66 12.05 7.24
CA SER A 51 -7.94 12.34 6.61
C SER A 51 -8.14 11.51 5.34
N LYS A 52 -9.40 11.39 4.90
CA LYS A 52 -9.77 10.69 3.66
C LYS A 52 -9.00 11.21 2.43
N ASP A 53 -8.75 12.51 2.36
CA ASP A 53 -8.03 13.14 1.24
C ASP A 53 -6.55 12.78 1.18
N LYS A 54 -5.96 12.38 2.31
CA LYS A 54 -4.58 11.90 2.35
C LYS A 54 -4.51 10.45 1.90
N LEU A 55 -5.52 9.65 2.24
CA LEU A 55 -5.67 8.27 1.78
C LEU A 55 -5.98 8.18 0.28
N SER A 56 -6.68 9.16 -0.32
CA SER A 56 -6.94 9.14 -1.76
C SER A 56 -5.70 9.42 -2.62
N LYS A 57 -4.56 9.79 -2.02
CA LYS A 57 -3.29 10.06 -2.69
C LYS A 57 -2.36 8.85 -2.76
N PHE A 58 -2.87 7.62 -2.65
CA PHE A 58 -2.12 6.45 -3.09
C PHE A 58 -1.96 6.52 -4.62
N TYR A 59 -1.02 7.34 -5.08
CA TYR A 59 -0.69 7.49 -6.49
C TYR A 59 -0.07 6.18 -6.97
N VAL A 60 -0.69 5.58 -7.99
CA VAL A 60 0.00 4.66 -8.89
C VAL A 60 1.09 5.49 -9.58
N LYS A 61 2.33 5.33 -9.16
CA LYS A 61 3.50 5.94 -9.79
C LYS A 61 4.07 5.00 -10.84
#